data_AF-A0A9P6NK70-F1
#
_entry.id   AF-A0A9P6NK70-F1
#
_cell.length_a   1.000
_cell.length_b   1.000
_cell.length_c   1.000
_cell.angle_alpha   90.00
_cell.angle_beta   90.00
_cell.angle_gamma   90.00
#
_symmetry.space_group_name_H-M   'P 1'
#
loop_
_entity.id
_entity.type
_entity.pdbx_description
1 polymer ?
#
loop_
_entity_poly.entity_id
_entity_poly.type
_entity_poly.pdbx_seq_one_letter_code
_entity_poly.pdbx_strand_id
1 'polypeptide(L)'
;MVANTLSTSHLILRYLHLSIVQTCVLALIVLMQDSLLRTPISCLLSIGIPNFLGLRLFAELVHAASFAIWLLCHMDTTFTFVTLLATDFHKLSIYFHFPEPILKLCDLVYYPPMFDFPYKKLGASQRMQRIAGLFGIFAASTFIHEYRVFLIIQPFAMLIEPYIIPLIPKSLGGGQLWVWAFSSLASYLFRVQCLAEDQMVAHFPPLSQWSWTYIISPIK
;
A
#
# COMPACT_ATOMS: atom_id res chain seq x y z
N MET A 1 -21.27 2.23 -9.51
CA MET A 1 -20.08 2.74 -8.81
C MET A 1 -20.57 3.62 -7.68
N VAL A 2 -20.00 3.50 -6.48
CA VAL A 2 -20.25 4.46 -5.41
C VAL A 2 -19.39 5.66 -5.74
N ALA A 3 -20.05 6.79 -5.97
CA ALA A 3 -19.39 8.06 -6.23
C ALA A 3 -18.44 8.40 -5.07
N ASN A 4 -17.27 8.96 -5.37
CA ASN A 4 -16.46 9.56 -4.32
C ASN A 4 -17.18 10.82 -3.81
N THR A 5 -17.74 10.73 -2.61
CA THR A 5 -18.41 11.84 -1.93
C THR A 5 -17.53 12.46 -0.84
N LEU A 6 -16.24 12.14 -0.80
CA LEU A 6 -15.32 12.62 0.22
C LEU A 6 -14.86 14.04 -0.11
N SER A 7 -14.72 14.87 0.92
CA SER A 7 -14.18 16.23 0.75
C SER A 7 -12.68 16.19 0.47
N THR A 8 -12.17 17.20 -0.25
CA THR A 8 -10.72 17.35 -0.49
C THR A 8 -9.93 17.41 0.83
N SER A 9 -10.47 18.07 1.86
CA SER A 9 -9.86 18.13 3.19
C SER A 9 -9.71 16.74 3.83
N HIS A 10 -10.71 15.87 3.65
CA HIS A 10 -10.64 14.50 4.14
C HIS A 10 -9.58 13.69 3.40
N LEU A 11 -9.47 13.84 2.07
CA LEU A 11 -8.44 13.18 1.27
C LEU A 11 -7.02 13.64 1.68
N ILE A 12 -6.83 14.94 1.95
CA ILE A 12 -5.55 15.46 2.46
C ILE A 12 -5.21 14.86 3.83
N LEU A 13 -6.16 14.87 4.77
CA LEU A 13 -5.92 14.31 6.11
C LEU A 13 -5.60 12.81 6.04
N ARG A 14 -6.32 12.07 5.18
CA ARG A 14 -6.07 10.67 4.92
C ARG A 14 -4.67 10.43 4.34
N TYR A 15 -4.27 11.23 3.35
CA TYR A 15 -2.93 11.17 2.76
C TYR A 15 -1.84 11.37 3.83
N LEU A 16 -2.00 12.36 4.70
CA LEU A 16 -1.06 12.63 5.79
C LEU A 16 -0.99 11.45 6.78
N HIS A 17 -2.14 10.89 7.18
CA HIS A 17 -2.18 9.77 8.11
C HIS A 17 -1.51 8.52 7.54
N LEU A 18 -1.81 8.18 6.28
CA LEU A 18 -1.18 7.05 5.57
C LEU A 18 0.32 7.26 5.39
N SER A 19 0.74 8.49 5.10
CA SER A 19 2.16 8.84 4.96
C SER A 19 2.92 8.64 6.28
N ILE A 20 2.35 9.02 7.42
CA ILE A 20 2.95 8.79 8.74
C ILE A 20 3.13 7.29 8.99
N VAL A 21 2.07 6.49 8.78
CA VAL A 21 2.14 5.03 8.96
C VAL A 21 3.17 4.42 8.02
N GLN A 22 3.17 4.82 6.75
CA GLN A 22 4.13 4.36 5.75
C GLN A 22 5.57 4.65 6.17
N THR A 23 5.86 5.87 6.65
CA THR A 23 7.20 6.25 7.12
C THR A 23 7.64 5.47 8.35
N CYS A 24 6.75 5.27 9.34
CA CYS A 24 7.08 4.46 10.52
C CYS A 24 7.42 3.01 10.16
N VAL A 25 6.65 2.43 9.24
CA VAL A 25 6.85 1.04 8.81
C VAL A 25 8.09 0.92 7.91
N LEU A 26 8.35 1.89 7.05
CA LEU A 26 9.58 1.96 6.26
C LEU A 26 10.81 2.04 7.16
N ALA A 27 10.79 2.88 8.19
CA ALA A 27 11.87 2.97 9.16
C ALA A 27 12.12 1.61 9.84
N LEU A 28 11.07 0.88 10.21
CA LEU A 28 11.22 -0.47 10.78
C LEU A 28 11.86 -1.46 9.79
N ILE A 29 11.48 -1.41 8.51
CA ILE A 29 12.08 -2.25 7.46
C ILE A 29 13.57 -1.92 7.30
N VAL A 30 13.90 -0.63 7.21
CA VAL A 30 15.29 -0.16 7.08
C VAL A 30 16.11 -0.56 8.30
N LEU A 31 15.57 -0.44 9.52
CA LEU A 31 16.24 -0.88 10.75
C LEU A 31 16.56 -2.38 10.73
N MET A 32 15.66 -3.20 10.18
CA MET A 32 15.88 -4.64 10.05
C MET A 32 16.97 -4.97 9.03
N GLN A 33 17.05 -4.21 7.93
CA GLN A 33 18.09 -4.35 6.91
C GLN A 33 19.45 -3.86 7.38
N ASP A 34 19.52 -2.74 8.12
CA ASP A 34 20.75 -2.15 8.66
C ASP A 34 21.37 -2.94 9.81
N SER A 35 20.71 -3.98 10.29
CA SER A 35 21.24 -4.82 11.37
C SER A 35 22.58 -5.45 10.98
N LEU A 36 23.43 -5.70 11.98
CA LEU A 36 24.80 -6.20 11.78
C LEU A 36 24.89 -7.44 10.87
N LEU A 37 23.90 -8.32 10.97
CA LEU A 37 23.79 -9.55 10.18
C LEU A 37 22.80 -9.44 9.01
N ARG A 38 22.21 -8.27 8.78
CA ARG A 38 21.11 -8.03 7.82
C ARG A 38 19.96 -9.02 7.99
N THR A 39 19.64 -9.37 9.24
CA THR A 39 18.54 -10.27 9.58
C THR A 39 17.57 -9.60 10.54
N PRO A 40 16.25 -9.82 10.38
CA PRO A 40 15.25 -9.31 11.32
C PRO A 40 15.54 -9.68 12.77
N ILE A 41 16.10 -10.87 13.00
CA ILE A 41 16.48 -11.35 14.35
C ILE A 41 17.54 -10.46 14.97
N SER A 42 18.60 -10.12 14.24
CA SER A 42 19.69 -9.28 14.75
C SER A 42 19.18 -7.91 15.17
N CYS A 43 18.22 -7.35 14.44
CA CYS A 43 17.55 -6.10 14.79
C CYS A 43 16.75 -6.22 16.09
N LEU A 44 15.97 -7.28 16.26
CA LEU A 44 15.18 -7.47 17.49
C LEU A 44 16.08 -7.68 18.72
N LEU A 45 17.18 -8.43 18.55
CA LEU A 45 18.18 -8.62 19.61
C LEU A 45 18.85 -7.30 19.99
N SER A 46 19.17 -6.42 19.03
CA SER A 46 19.76 -5.10 19.34
C SER A 46 18.80 -4.15 20.05
N ILE A 47 17.49 -4.35 19.91
CA ILE A 47 16.44 -3.61 20.66
C ILE A 47 16.25 -4.19 22.08
N GLY A 48 16.90 -5.32 22.40
CA GLY A 48 16.84 -5.94 23.72
C GLY A 48 15.75 -7.00 23.88
N ILE A 49 15.14 -7.47 22.78
CA ILE A 49 14.21 -8.60 22.85
C ILE A 49 15.01 -9.87 23.18
N PRO A 50 14.63 -10.64 24.22
CA PRO A 50 15.38 -11.81 24.63
C PRO A 50 15.33 -12.91 23.56
N ASN A 51 16.37 -13.75 23.50
CA ASN A 51 16.39 -14.90 22.60
C ASN A 51 15.48 -16.01 23.12
N PHE A 52 14.46 -16.39 22.33
CA PHE A 52 13.56 -17.51 22.60
C PHE A 52 13.36 -18.36 21.35
N LEU A 53 12.89 -19.60 21.51
CA LEU A 53 12.79 -20.60 20.42
C LEU A 53 12.00 -20.08 19.19
N GLY A 54 11.00 -19.22 19.42
CA GLY A 54 10.16 -18.65 18.37
C GLY A 54 10.63 -17.30 17.81
N LEU A 55 11.75 -16.74 18.28
CA LEU A 55 12.18 -15.38 17.91
C LEU A 55 12.40 -15.24 16.40
N ARG A 56 12.92 -16.29 15.75
CA ARG A 56 13.11 -16.32 14.29
C ARG A 56 11.78 -16.17 13.55
N LEU A 57 10.79 -16.99 13.90
CA LEU A 57 9.48 -16.95 13.27
C LEU A 57 8.81 -15.60 13.53
N PHE A 58 8.88 -15.12 14.77
CA PHE A 58 8.34 -13.83 15.14
C PHE A 58 8.98 -12.68 14.35
N ALA A 59 10.31 -12.63 14.26
CA ALA A 59 11.03 -11.60 13.53
C ALA A 59 10.68 -11.60 12.03
N GLU A 60 10.58 -12.79 11.43
CA GLU A 60 10.16 -12.92 10.04
C GLU A 60 8.72 -12.47 9.80
N LEU A 61 7.81 -12.79 10.73
CA LEU A 61 6.41 -12.35 10.67
C LEU A 61 6.29 -10.83 10.81
N VAL A 62 7.02 -10.21 11.75
CA VAL A 62 7.04 -8.75 11.91
C VAL A 62 7.57 -8.12 10.63
N HIS A 63 8.71 -8.59 10.11
CA HIS A 63 9.30 -8.05 8.90
C HIS A 63 8.36 -8.19 7.68
N ALA A 64 7.72 -9.36 7.51
CA ALA A 64 6.76 -9.59 6.44
C ALA A 64 5.51 -8.71 6.58
N ALA A 65 4.96 -8.58 7.78
CA ALA A 65 3.81 -7.73 8.07
C ALA A 65 4.14 -6.25 7.84
N SER A 66 5.32 -5.79 8.27
CA SER A 66 5.81 -4.45 8.00
C SER A 66 5.88 -4.19 6.49
N PHE A 67 6.53 -5.07 5.73
CA PHE A 67 6.59 -4.91 4.27
C PHE A 67 5.19 -4.87 3.62
N ALA A 68 4.27 -5.73 4.04
CA ALA A 68 2.90 -5.73 3.54
C ALA A 68 2.14 -4.43 3.87
N ILE A 69 2.25 -3.94 5.11
CA ILE A 69 1.62 -2.68 5.52
C ILE A 69 2.22 -1.51 4.74
N TRP A 70 3.54 -1.46 4.59
CA TRP A 70 4.21 -0.42 3.80
C TRP A 70 3.71 -0.41 2.36
N LEU A 71 3.62 -1.58 1.71
CA LEU A 71 3.14 -1.71 0.35
C LEU A 71 1.68 -1.25 0.20
N LEU A 72 0.81 -1.65 1.12
CA LEU A 72 -0.60 -1.25 1.13
C LEU A 72 -0.75 0.27 1.35
N CYS A 73 -0.05 0.83 2.32
CA CYS A 73 -0.04 2.27 2.55
C CYS A 73 0.50 3.01 1.32
N HIS A 74 1.58 2.53 0.70
CA HIS A 74 2.15 3.14 -0.49
C HIS A 74 1.17 3.17 -1.67
N MET A 75 0.48 2.06 -1.93
CA MET A 75 -0.57 2.00 -2.96
C MET A 75 -1.68 3.01 -2.65
N ASP A 76 -2.19 3.02 -1.42
CA ASP A 76 -3.31 3.89 -1.04
C ASP A 76 -2.94 5.39 -1.06
N THR A 77 -1.73 5.72 -0.61
CA THR A 77 -1.15 7.07 -0.68
C THR A 77 -1.03 7.53 -2.13
N THR A 78 -0.52 6.67 -3.02
CA THR A 78 -0.41 6.96 -4.47
C THR A 78 -1.77 7.23 -5.10
N PHE A 79 -2.77 6.39 -4.81
CA PHE A 79 -4.14 6.59 -5.31
C PHE A 79 -4.78 7.87 -4.79
N THR A 80 -4.60 8.15 -3.50
CA THR A 80 -5.09 9.37 -2.88
C THR A 80 -4.44 10.60 -3.51
N PHE A 81 -3.13 10.54 -3.77
CA PHE A 81 -2.39 11.61 -4.45
C PHE A 81 -2.89 11.86 -5.87
N VAL A 82 -3.08 10.81 -6.67
CA VAL A 82 -3.66 10.94 -8.03
C VAL A 82 -5.06 11.54 -7.98
N THR A 83 -5.87 11.18 -6.98
CA THR A 83 -7.22 11.74 -6.79
C THR A 83 -7.17 13.23 -6.43
N LEU A 84 -6.21 13.65 -5.61
CA LEU A 84 -5.97 15.06 -5.29
C LEU A 84 -5.51 15.83 -6.53
N LEU A 85 -4.57 15.29 -7.32
CA LEU A 85 -4.15 15.90 -8.57
C LEU A 85 -5.30 16.02 -9.57
N ALA A 86 -6.15 15.00 -9.68
CA ALA A 86 -7.35 15.05 -10.52
C ALA A 86 -8.33 16.13 -10.03
N THR A 87 -8.48 16.29 -8.70
CA THR A 87 -9.28 17.37 -8.10
C THR A 87 -8.78 18.74 -8.51
N ASP A 88 -7.47 18.96 -8.39
CA ASP A 88 -6.86 20.25 -8.69
C ASP A 88 -6.89 20.54 -10.20
N PHE A 89 -6.63 19.52 -11.03
CA PHE A 89 -6.76 19.63 -12.47
C PHE A 89 -8.20 19.88 -12.92
N HIS A 90 -9.20 19.27 -12.29
CA HIS A 90 -10.60 19.54 -12.57
C HIS A 90 -10.97 21.00 -12.26
N LYS A 91 -10.52 21.54 -11.12
CA LYS A 91 -10.71 22.95 -10.76
C LYS A 91 -10.03 23.89 -11.76
N LEU A 92 -8.79 23.59 -12.16
CA LEU A 92 -8.07 24.35 -13.19
C LEU A 92 -8.79 24.28 -14.54
N SER A 93 -9.28 23.11 -14.94
CA SER A 93 -10.01 22.91 -16.19
C SER A 93 -11.31 23.72 -16.24
N ILE A 94 -12.04 23.81 -15.11
CA ILE A 94 -13.20 24.70 -14.98
C ILE A 94 -12.78 26.16 -15.13
N TYR A 95 -11.70 26.56 -14.45
CA TYR A 95 -11.17 27.92 -14.49
C TYR A 95 -10.78 28.36 -15.91
N PHE A 96 -10.22 27.44 -16.71
CA PHE A 96 -9.85 27.70 -18.11
C PHE A 96 -10.93 27.36 -19.14
N HIS A 97 -12.16 27.02 -18.72
CA HIS A 97 -13.29 26.68 -19.61
C HIS A 97 -12.99 25.55 -20.60
N PHE A 98 -12.36 24.47 -20.13
CA PHE A 98 -12.07 23.30 -20.97
C PHE A 98 -13.36 22.59 -21.43
N PRO A 99 -13.32 21.87 -22.58
CA PRO A 99 -14.48 21.15 -23.11
C PRO A 99 -14.94 20.01 -22.18
N GLU A 100 -16.24 19.73 -22.20
CA GLU A 100 -16.92 18.76 -21.32
C GLU A 100 -16.26 17.35 -21.24
N PRO A 101 -15.72 16.78 -22.33
CA PRO A 101 -15.05 15.48 -22.25
C PRO A 101 -13.84 15.48 -21.30
N ILE A 102 -13.10 16.58 -21.22
CA ILE A 102 -11.94 16.70 -20.33
C ILE A 102 -12.39 16.86 -18.88
N LEU A 103 -13.46 17.64 -18.65
CA LEU A 103 -14.05 17.78 -17.31
C LEU A 103 -14.56 16.45 -16.76
N LYS A 104 -15.19 15.62 -17.62
CA LYS A 104 -15.65 14.27 -17.27
C LYS A 104 -14.52 13.30 -16.95
N LEU A 105 -13.38 13.41 -17.64
CA LEU A 105 -12.20 12.58 -17.38
C LEU A 105 -11.65 12.81 -15.96
N CYS A 106 -11.75 14.04 -15.47
CA CYS A 106 -11.22 14.44 -14.16
C CYS A 106 -12.30 14.50 -13.07
N ASP A 107 -13.49 13.98 -13.33
CA ASP A 107 -14.57 13.97 -12.35
C ASP A 107 -14.26 12.97 -11.21
N LEU A 108 -14.26 13.49 -9.99
CA LEU A 108 -13.92 12.77 -8.77
C LEU A 108 -14.85 11.59 -8.50
N VAL A 109 -16.07 11.61 -9.03
CA VAL A 109 -17.04 10.51 -8.94
C VAL A 109 -16.42 9.19 -9.39
N TYR A 110 -15.45 9.22 -10.32
CA TYR A 110 -14.78 8.04 -10.86
C TYR A 110 -13.54 7.58 -10.08
N TYR A 111 -13.12 8.33 -9.06
CA TYR A 111 -11.91 8.05 -8.27
C TYR A 111 -12.24 7.79 -6.79
N PRO A 112 -12.95 6.70 -6.45
CA PRO A 112 -13.16 6.33 -5.06
C PRO A 112 -11.84 5.86 -4.43
N PRO A 113 -11.70 5.97 -3.09
CA PRO A 113 -10.53 5.45 -2.41
C PRO A 113 -10.38 3.94 -2.62
N MET A 114 -9.13 3.47 -2.68
CA MET A 114 -8.84 2.07 -2.97
C MET A 114 -9.12 1.15 -1.79
N PHE A 115 -8.66 1.55 -0.61
CA PHE A 115 -8.80 0.78 0.63
C PHE A 115 -9.48 1.64 1.70
N ASP A 116 -10.55 1.20 2.37
CA ASP A 116 -11.16 1.99 3.46
C ASP A 116 -10.40 1.89 4.80
N PHE A 117 -9.06 1.83 4.76
CA PHE A 117 -8.22 1.67 5.94
C PHE A 117 -7.93 3.02 6.62
N PRO A 118 -8.07 3.19 7.95
CA PRO A 118 -8.71 2.34 8.97
C PRO A 118 -10.18 2.70 9.29
N TYR A 119 -10.85 3.52 8.47
CA TYR A 119 -12.09 4.22 8.86
C TYR A 119 -13.33 3.86 8.03
N LYS A 120 -13.74 2.59 7.94
CA LYS A 120 -15.15 2.14 7.99
C LYS A 120 -15.34 0.64 7.71
N LYS A 121 -16.25 0.02 8.47
CA LYS A 121 -17.03 -1.15 8.02
C LYS A 121 -17.99 -0.68 6.93
N LEU A 122 -17.67 -0.90 5.66
CA LEU A 122 -18.62 -0.67 4.57
C LEU A 122 -18.75 -1.94 3.74
N GLY A 123 -19.99 -2.42 3.62
CA GLY A 123 -20.39 -3.45 2.68
C GLY A 123 -20.30 -2.95 1.24
N ALA A 124 -19.08 -2.64 0.79
CA ALA A 124 -18.80 -2.37 -0.61
C ALA A 124 -19.11 -3.63 -1.41
N SER A 125 -19.98 -3.51 -2.43
CA SER A 125 -20.30 -4.66 -3.28
C SER A 125 -19.03 -5.20 -3.95
N GLN A 126 -18.93 -6.52 -4.08
CA GLN A 126 -17.78 -7.23 -4.64
C GLN A 126 -17.35 -6.71 -6.03
N ARG A 127 -18.28 -6.17 -6.82
CA ARG A 127 -17.99 -5.50 -8.11
C ARG A 127 -17.13 -4.25 -7.98
N MET A 128 -17.27 -3.51 -6.89
CA MET A 128 -16.56 -2.26 -6.68
C MET A 128 -15.14 -2.48 -6.15
N GLN A 129 -14.96 -3.50 -5.31
CA GLN A 129 -13.63 -3.99 -4.94
C GLN A 129 -12.88 -4.50 -6.18
N ARG A 130 -13.59 -5.15 -7.12
CA ARG A 130 -13.00 -5.61 -8.40
C ARG A 130 -12.60 -4.47 -9.33
N ILE A 131 -13.41 -3.41 -9.45
CA ILE A 131 -13.10 -2.26 -10.31
C ILE A 131 -12.02 -1.36 -9.68
N ALA A 132 -12.08 -1.12 -8.36
CA ALA A 132 -11.00 -0.45 -7.64
C ALA A 132 -9.71 -1.26 -7.69
N GLY A 133 -9.79 -2.60 -7.59
CA GLY A 133 -8.68 -3.51 -7.84
C GLY A 133 -8.14 -3.41 -9.27
N LEU A 134 -9.01 -3.27 -10.29
CA LEU A 134 -8.61 -3.11 -11.69
C LEU A 134 -7.93 -1.76 -11.97
N PHE A 135 -8.43 -0.66 -11.39
CA PHE A 135 -7.76 0.64 -11.45
C PHE A 135 -6.45 0.61 -10.65
N GLY A 136 -6.45 -0.10 -9.51
CA GLY A 136 -5.27 -0.53 -8.74
C GLY A 136 -4.21 -1.16 -9.60
N ILE A 137 -4.64 -2.12 -10.42
CA ILE A 137 -3.81 -2.83 -11.39
C ILE A 137 -3.24 -1.88 -12.45
N PHE A 138 -3.99 -0.90 -12.94
CA PHE A 138 -3.48 0.04 -13.95
C PHE A 138 -2.53 1.09 -13.38
N ALA A 139 -2.77 1.65 -12.18
CA ALA A 139 -1.81 2.55 -11.55
C ALA A 139 -0.58 1.81 -11.02
N ALA A 140 -0.78 0.58 -10.51
CA ALA A 140 0.32 -0.34 -10.25
C ALA A 140 1.02 -0.71 -11.58
N SER A 141 0.32 -0.83 -12.71
CA SER A 141 0.91 -1.13 -14.02
C SER A 141 1.89 -0.06 -14.47
N THR A 142 1.62 1.21 -14.16
CA THR A 142 2.54 2.32 -14.38
C THR A 142 3.77 2.23 -13.45
N PHE A 143 3.61 1.64 -12.26
CA PHE A 143 4.70 1.24 -11.35
C PHE A 143 5.39 -0.09 -11.76
N ILE A 144 4.74 -0.96 -12.53
CA ILE A 144 5.18 -2.32 -12.89
C ILE A 144 6.17 -2.36 -14.07
N HIS A 145 6.69 -1.22 -14.53
CA HIS A 145 7.95 -1.32 -15.29
C HIS A 145 9.08 -1.97 -14.45
N GLU A 146 8.97 -2.00 -13.11
CA GLU A 146 9.87 -2.75 -12.21
C GLU A 146 9.32 -4.12 -11.70
N TYR A 147 8.01 -4.38 -11.68
CA TYR A 147 7.43 -5.50 -10.89
C TYR A 147 6.66 -6.55 -11.69
N ARG A 148 7.36 -7.27 -12.56
CA ARG A 148 6.79 -8.26 -13.50
C ARG A 148 5.98 -9.39 -12.84
N VAL A 149 6.32 -9.81 -11.62
CA VAL A 149 5.70 -11.00 -10.99
C VAL A 149 4.33 -10.69 -10.36
N PHE A 150 4.05 -9.44 -9.95
CA PHE A 150 2.74 -9.06 -9.37
C PHE A 150 1.63 -9.12 -10.42
N LEU A 151 1.93 -8.66 -11.65
CA LEU A 151 1.04 -8.82 -12.81
C LEU A 151 0.74 -10.28 -13.13
N ILE A 152 1.67 -11.20 -12.87
CA ILE A 152 1.48 -12.61 -13.18
C ILE A 152 0.57 -13.26 -12.13
N ILE A 153 0.76 -12.97 -10.83
CA ILE A 153 0.02 -13.64 -9.75
C ILE A 153 -1.43 -13.12 -9.63
N GLN A 154 -1.67 -11.84 -9.91
CA GLN A 154 -3.01 -11.22 -9.75
C GLN A 154 -4.14 -11.87 -10.57
N PRO A 155 -3.96 -12.19 -11.86
CA PRO A 155 -4.95 -12.91 -12.65
C PRO A 155 -5.33 -14.26 -12.02
N PHE A 156 -4.36 -15.01 -11.50
CA PHE A 156 -4.64 -16.26 -10.79
C PHE A 156 -5.43 -16.02 -9.51
N ALA A 157 -5.09 -14.98 -8.74
CA ALA A 157 -5.84 -14.61 -7.55
C ALA A 157 -7.31 -14.28 -7.87
N MET A 158 -7.57 -13.54 -8.96
CA MET A 158 -8.93 -13.23 -9.41
C MET A 158 -9.71 -14.47 -9.85
N LEU A 159 -9.02 -15.45 -10.48
CA LEU A 159 -9.64 -16.72 -10.87
C LEU A 159 -9.97 -17.60 -9.65
N ILE A 160 -9.12 -17.59 -8.63
CA ILE A 160 -9.26 -18.41 -7.41
C ILE A 160 -10.27 -17.77 -6.43
N GLU A 161 -10.33 -16.45 -6.37
CA GLU A 161 -11.19 -15.66 -5.48
C GLU A 161 -12.64 -16.19 -5.36
N PRO A 162 -13.41 -16.40 -6.45
CA PRO A 162 -14.81 -16.84 -6.36
C PRO A 162 -14.97 -18.23 -5.74
N TYR A 163 -13.92 -19.06 -5.73
CA TYR A 163 -13.95 -20.39 -5.12
C TYR A 163 -13.55 -20.36 -3.64
N ILE A 164 -12.64 -19.46 -3.25
CA ILE A 164 -12.15 -19.37 -1.87
C ILE A 164 -13.05 -18.50 -0.98
N ILE A 165 -13.54 -17.35 -1.47
CA ILE A 165 -14.35 -16.43 -0.65
C ILE A 165 -15.56 -17.12 0.01
N PRO A 166 -16.34 -17.97 -0.69
CA PRO A 166 -17.49 -18.65 -0.07
C PRO A 166 -17.12 -19.60 1.07
N LEU A 167 -15.88 -20.10 1.09
CA LEU A 167 -15.37 -21.00 2.12
C LEU A 167 -14.92 -20.25 3.38
N ILE A 168 -14.68 -18.94 3.30
CA ILE A 168 -14.24 -18.13 4.44
C ILE A 168 -15.47 -17.76 5.29
N PRO A 169 -15.49 -18.10 6.61
CA PRO A 169 -16.57 -17.73 7.50
C PRO A 169 -16.81 -16.21 7.49
N LYS A 170 -18.08 -15.79 7.37
CA LYS A 170 -18.45 -14.36 7.39
C LYS A 170 -18.06 -13.68 8.71
N SER A 171 -18.01 -14.43 9.81
CA SER A 171 -17.56 -13.95 11.12
C SER A 171 -16.09 -13.49 11.12
N LEU A 172 -15.26 -14.02 10.21
CA LEU A 172 -13.84 -13.68 10.09
C LEU A 172 -13.58 -12.56 9.05
N GLY A 173 -14.63 -11.94 8.50
CA GLY A 173 -14.53 -10.85 7.54
C GLY A 173 -14.65 -11.26 6.06
N GLY A 174 -14.86 -12.54 5.76
CA GLY A 174 -15.15 -13.05 4.41
C GLY A 174 -14.11 -12.62 3.37
N GLY A 175 -14.55 -11.93 2.31
CA GLY A 175 -13.67 -11.45 1.24
C GLY A 175 -12.57 -10.50 1.71
N GLN A 176 -12.78 -9.77 2.80
CA GLN A 176 -11.75 -8.89 3.35
C GLN A 176 -10.55 -9.70 3.85
N LEU A 177 -10.79 -10.83 4.52
CA LEU A 177 -9.74 -11.72 4.99
C LEU A 177 -8.93 -12.30 3.82
N TRP A 178 -9.60 -12.67 2.73
CA TRP A 178 -8.92 -13.14 1.51
C TRP A 178 -7.97 -12.07 0.96
N VAL A 179 -8.44 -10.82 0.85
CA VAL A 179 -7.59 -9.72 0.37
C VAL A 179 -6.38 -9.53 1.28
N TRP A 180 -6.56 -9.54 2.61
CA TRP A 180 -5.44 -9.44 3.56
C TRP A 180 -4.46 -10.60 3.42
N ALA A 181 -4.96 -11.83 3.37
CA ALA A 181 -4.14 -13.03 3.30
C ALA A 181 -3.36 -13.10 1.97
N PHE A 182 -4.04 -12.85 0.86
CA PHE A 182 -3.43 -12.83 -0.47
C PHE A 182 -2.40 -11.70 -0.58
N SER A 183 -2.73 -10.48 -0.15
CA SER A 183 -1.79 -9.36 -0.16
C SER A 183 -0.59 -9.62 0.72
N SER A 184 -0.76 -10.26 1.89
CA SER A 184 0.34 -10.63 2.77
C SER A 184 1.23 -11.71 2.15
N LEU A 185 0.63 -12.74 1.53
CA LEU A 185 1.37 -13.81 0.86
C LEU A 185 2.13 -13.27 -0.35
N ALA A 186 1.47 -12.47 -1.19
CA ALA A 186 2.10 -11.76 -2.30
C ALA A 186 3.27 -10.95 -1.76
N SER A 187 3.03 -10.06 -0.79
CA SER A 187 4.07 -9.22 -0.17
C SER A 187 5.25 -10.03 0.35
N TYR A 188 5.01 -11.17 0.99
CA TYR A 188 6.07 -12.07 1.44
C TYR A 188 6.95 -12.59 0.30
N LEU A 189 6.34 -13.01 -0.82
CA LEU A 189 7.06 -13.46 -2.01
C LEU A 189 7.83 -12.31 -2.68
N PHE A 190 7.27 -11.11 -2.72
CA PHE A 190 7.89 -9.92 -3.33
C PHE A 190 8.99 -9.31 -2.48
N ARG A 191 8.92 -9.49 -1.15
CA ARG A 191 9.84 -8.89 -0.19
C ARG A 191 11.29 -9.13 -0.59
N VAL A 192 11.65 -10.36 -1.01
CA VAL A 192 13.03 -10.68 -1.41
C VAL A 192 13.47 -9.88 -2.65
N GLN A 193 12.57 -9.63 -3.61
CA GLN A 193 12.88 -8.87 -4.81
C GLN A 193 12.99 -7.36 -4.51
N CYS A 194 12.05 -6.80 -3.75
CA CYS A 194 12.04 -5.38 -3.39
C CYS A 194 13.16 -4.99 -2.41
N LEU A 195 13.58 -5.93 -1.55
CA LEU A 195 14.60 -5.72 -0.53
C LEU A 195 15.98 -6.26 -0.93
N ALA A 196 16.14 -6.88 -2.10
CA ALA A 196 17.44 -7.27 -2.62
C ALA A 196 18.32 -6.03 -2.85
N GLU A 197 19.65 -6.23 -2.81
CA GLU A 197 20.70 -5.19 -2.76
C GLU A 197 20.66 -4.10 -3.84
N ASP A 198 19.82 -4.23 -4.86
CA ASP A 198 19.77 -3.34 -6.02
C ASP A 198 18.40 -2.63 -6.22
N GLN A 199 17.50 -2.68 -5.22
CA GLN A 199 16.13 -2.14 -5.37
C GLN A 199 15.71 -1.14 -4.28
N MET A 200 14.53 -0.53 -4.48
CA MET A 200 13.95 0.65 -3.79
C MET A 200 14.42 0.95 -2.36
N VAL A 201 14.52 -0.03 -1.47
CA VAL A 201 14.89 0.24 -0.06
C VAL A 201 16.40 0.40 0.15
N ALA A 202 17.23 -0.19 -0.71
CA ALA A 202 18.70 -0.03 -0.69
C ALA A 202 19.13 1.42 -0.98
N HIS A 203 18.26 2.24 -1.57
CA HIS A 203 18.51 3.66 -1.82
C HIS A 203 18.40 4.52 -0.56
N PHE A 204 17.77 4.01 0.51
CA PHE A 204 17.64 4.76 1.75
C PHE A 204 18.95 4.65 2.55
N PRO A 205 19.50 5.77 3.04
CA PRO A 205 20.65 5.72 3.91
C PRO A 205 20.27 5.10 5.25
N PRO A 206 21.25 4.66 6.04
CA PRO A 206 20.99 4.13 7.36
C PRO A 206 20.21 5.10 8.24
N LEU A 207 19.38 4.58 9.16
CA LEU A 207 18.53 5.40 10.03
C LEU A 207 19.30 6.46 10.83
N SER A 208 20.56 6.19 11.18
CA SER A 208 21.43 7.14 11.88
C SER A 208 21.72 8.42 11.09
N GLN A 209 21.50 8.40 9.78
CA GLN A 209 21.70 9.54 8.87
C GLN A 209 20.41 10.32 8.60
N TRP A 210 19.26 9.89 9.14
CA TRP A 210 17.99 10.53 8.89
C TRP A 210 17.85 11.81 9.74
N SER A 211 17.77 12.96 9.09
CA SER A 211 17.40 14.21 9.74
C SER A 211 15.88 14.35 9.85
N TRP A 212 15.40 15.24 10.74
CA TRP A 212 13.99 15.62 10.78
C TRP A 212 13.45 16.10 9.42
N THR A 213 14.29 16.77 8.64
CA THR A 213 13.95 17.20 7.28
C THR A 213 13.82 16.02 6.31
N TYR A 214 14.69 15.02 6.45
CA TYR A 214 14.63 13.79 5.64
C TYR A 214 13.38 12.96 5.91
N ILE A 215 12.93 12.91 7.17
CA ILE A 215 11.70 12.22 7.58
C ILE A 215 10.46 12.85 6.91
N ILE A 216 10.44 14.18 6.76
CA ILE A 216 9.32 14.92 6.18
C ILE A 216 9.36 14.87 4.65
N SER A 217 10.56 14.88 4.06
CA SER A 217 10.76 14.82 2.61
C SER A 217 12.00 13.99 2.29
N PRO A 218 11.86 12.68 2.06
CA PRO A 218 13.00 11.81 1.73
C PRO A 218 13.55 12.02 0.30
N ILE A 219 13.06 13.05 -0.42
CA ILE A 219 13.47 13.38 -1.78
C ILE A 219 14.72 14.27 -1.72
N LYS A 220 15.82 13.78 -2.30
CA LYS A 220 16.90 14.60 -2.88
C LYS A 220 16.88 14.41 -4.39
#